data_AF-A0A962UGZ1-F1
#
_entry.id   AF-A0A962UGZ1-F1
#
_cell.length_a   1.000
_cell.length_b   1.000
_cell.length_c   1.000
_cell.angle_alpha   90.00
_cell.angle_beta   90.00
_cell.angle_gamma   90.00
#
_symmetry.space_group_name_H-M   'P 1'
#
loop_
_entity.id
_entity.type
_entity.pdbx_description
1 polymer ?
#
loop_
_entity_poly.entity_id
_entity_poly.type
_entity_poly.pdbx_seq_one_letter_code
_entity_poly.pdbx_strand_id
1 'polypeptide(L)'
;MGKQRRNWSVEEKLGIVLAVLSGRQSVAEISRQRGVNENQIYRWKEQFLEAGRQGLNGTRAQTADQRLEAENGQLKKLLGEKALEMEILKKISRF
;
A
#
# COMPACT_ATOMS: atom_id res chain seq x y z
N MET A 1 5.66 -6.19 -33.18
CA MET A 1 6.53 -5.52 -32.18
C MET A 1 5.61 -4.85 -31.15
N GLY A 2 5.52 -5.38 -29.93
CA GLY A 2 4.62 -4.84 -28.90
C GLY A 2 5.07 -3.46 -28.44
N LYS A 3 4.16 -2.48 -28.40
CA LYS A 3 4.45 -1.11 -27.93
C LYS A 3 4.92 -1.19 -26.48
N GLN A 4 6.19 -0.88 -26.24
CA GLN A 4 6.79 -0.89 -24.91
C GLN A 4 6.02 0.09 -24.02
N ARG A 5 5.49 -0.41 -22.89
CA ARG A 5 4.72 0.40 -21.95
C ARG A 5 5.64 1.45 -21.34
N ARG A 6 5.34 2.73 -21.56
CA ARG A 6 6.04 3.83 -20.90
C ARG A 6 5.83 3.70 -19.38
N ASN A 7 6.91 3.76 -18.63
CA ASN A 7 6.89 3.78 -17.18
C ASN A 7 6.88 5.25 -16.71
N TRP A 8 6.04 5.55 -15.72
CA TRP A 8 5.88 6.90 -15.16
C TRP A 8 6.46 6.93 -13.75
N SER A 9 7.31 7.90 -13.45
CA SER A 9 7.85 8.10 -12.09
C SER A 9 6.74 8.53 -11.13
N VAL A 10 7.01 8.43 -9.83
CA VAL A 10 6.06 8.87 -8.80
C VAL A 10 5.83 10.38 -8.91
N GLU A 11 6.88 11.15 -9.14
CA GLU A 11 6.88 12.61 -9.29
C GLU A 11 6.09 13.04 -10.52
N GLU A 12 6.24 12.34 -11.64
CA GLU A 12 5.46 12.61 -12.86
C GLU A 12 3.96 12.38 -12.60
N LYS A 13 3.60 11.24 -11.99
CA LYS A 13 2.22 10.94 -11.62
C LYS A 13 1.65 11.98 -10.67
N LEU A 14 2.42 12.37 -9.65
CA LEU A 14 2.01 13.36 -8.67
C LEU A 14 1.77 14.73 -9.32
N GLY A 15 2.69 15.20 -10.17
CA GLY A 15 2.53 16.45 -10.90
C GLY A 15 1.28 16.47 -11.78
N ILE A 16 0.99 15.35 -12.45
CA ILE A 16 -0.23 15.20 -13.26
C ILE A 16 -1.48 15.24 -12.39
N VAL A 17 -1.52 14.49 -11.28
CA VAL A 17 -2.66 14.47 -10.37
C VAL A 17 -2.93 15.85 -9.79
N LEU A 18 -1.89 16.55 -9.33
CA LEU A 18 -2.02 17.90 -8.78
C LEU A 18 -2.52 18.90 -9.84
N ALA A 19 -2.07 18.79 -11.09
CA ALA A 19 -2.59 19.61 -12.19
C ALA A 19 -4.09 19.39 -12.40
N VAL A 20 -4.56 18.13 -12.40
CA VAL A 20 -5.99 17.81 -12.51
C VAL A 20 -6.78 18.35 -11.33
N LEU A 21 -6.28 18.18 -10.10
CA LEU A 21 -6.94 18.65 -8.89
C LEU A 21 -7.00 20.18 -8.80
N SER A 22 -6.03 20.89 -9.40
CA SER A 22 -6.04 22.36 -9.46
C SER A 22 -7.21 22.94 -10.26
N GLY A 23 -7.82 22.14 -11.15
CA GLY A 23 -8.93 22.55 -12.01
C GLY A 23 -8.56 23.57 -13.09
N ARG A 24 -7.31 24.01 -13.17
CA ARG A 24 -6.84 25.03 -14.13
C ARG A 24 -6.75 24.51 -15.56
N GLN A 25 -6.58 23.20 -15.73
CA GLN A 25 -6.53 22.52 -17.01
C GLN A 25 -7.48 21.33 -16.99
N SER A 26 -8.16 21.08 -18.09
CA SER A 26 -8.95 19.87 -18.29
C SER A 26 -8.06 18.64 -18.39
N VAL A 27 -8.63 17.47 -18.08
CA VAL A 27 -7.93 16.18 -18.22
C VAL A 27 -7.47 15.94 -19.66
N ALA A 28 -8.26 16.38 -20.65
CA ALA A 28 -7.91 16.30 -22.06
C ALA A 28 -6.69 17.15 -22.43
N GLU A 29 -6.57 18.37 -21.89
CA GLU A 29 -5.39 19.22 -22.10
C GLU A 29 -4.13 18.61 -21.47
N ILE A 30 -4.24 18.10 -20.23
CA ILE A 30 -3.12 17.46 -19.53
C ILE A 30 -2.69 16.18 -20.27
N SER A 31 -3.64 15.39 -20.75
CA SER A 31 -3.42 14.20 -21.58
C SER A 31 -2.58 14.51 -22.82
N ARG A 32 -2.97 15.54 -23.58
CA ARG A 32 -2.24 15.98 -24.78
C ARG A 32 -0.85 16.52 -24.44
N GLN A 33 -0.72 17.36 -23.42
CA GLN A 33 0.55 17.99 -23.04
C GLN A 33 1.58 16.98 -22.51
N ARG A 34 1.13 16.00 -21.73
CA ARG A 34 2.02 15.03 -21.08
C ARG A 34 2.16 13.74 -21.88
N GLY A 35 1.28 13.48 -22.85
CA GLY A 35 1.25 12.23 -23.60
C GLY A 35 0.76 11.05 -22.76
N VAL A 36 -0.21 11.30 -21.88
CA VAL A 36 -0.79 10.31 -20.95
C VAL A 36 -2.23 10.06 -21.35
N ASN A 37 -2.65 8.79 -21.41
CA ASN A 37 -4.05 8.48 -21.67
C ASN A 37 -4.97 9.03 -20.56
N GLU A 38 -6.10 9.62 -20.92
CA GLU A 38 -7.06 10.22 -19.97
C GLU A 38 -7.54 9.22 -18.90
N ASN A 39 -7.83 7.97 -19.27
CA ASN A 39 -8.23 6.93 -18.31
C ASN A 39 -7.14 6.64 -17.28
N GLN A 40 -5.87 6.74 -17.67
CA GLN A 40 -4.74 6.57 -16.76
C GLN A 40 -4.64 7.74 -15.77
N ILE A 41 -4.92 8.95 -16.23
CA ILE A 41 -4.99 10.16 -15.40
C ILE A 41 -6.12 10.05 -14.39
N TYR A 42 -7.33 9.68 -14.83
CA TYR A 42 -8.48 9.48 -13.94
C TYR A 42 -8.18 8.43 -12.87
N ARG A 43 -7.56 7.31 -13.25
CA ARG A 43 -7.15 6.27 -12.30
C ARG A 43 -6.17 6.77 -11.25
N TRP A 44 -5.16 7.56 -11.64
CA TRP A 44 -4.21 8.11 -10.67
C TRP A 44 -4.87 9.13 -9.74
N LYS A 45 -5.77 9.97 -10.25
CA LYS A 45 -6.56 10.89 -9.42
C LYS A 45 -7.37 10.12 -8.38
N GLU A 46 -8.07 9.07 -8.79
CA GLU A 46 -8.90 8.25 -7.89
C GLU A 46 -8.05 7.58 -6.81
N GLN A 47 -6.93 6.95 -7.19
CA GLN A 47 -5.99 6.33 -6.25
C GLN A 47 -5.43 7.34 -5.24
N PHE A 48 -5.07 8.54 -5.71
CA PHE A 48 -4.56 9.59 -4.85
C PHE A 48 -5.60 10.09 -3.85
N LEU A 49 -6.84 10.31 -4.30
CA LEU A 49 -7.92 10.76 -3.42
C LEU A 49 -8.31 9.69 -2.40
N GLU A 50 -8.31 8.42 -2.79
CA GLU A 50 -8.59 7.30 -1.87
C GLU A 50 -7.51 7.17 -0.79
N ALA A 51 -6.23 7.16 -1.19
CA ALA A 51 -5.13 7.14 -0.24
C ALA A 51 -5.13 8.39 0.66
N GLY A 52 -5.47 9.56 0.11
CA GLY A 52 -5.64 10.80 0.86
C GLY A 52 -6.76 10.71 1.91
N ARG A 53 -7.92 10.17 1.56
CA ARG A 53 -9.02 9.92 2.50
C ARG A 53 -8.62 8.98 3.63
N GLN A 54 -7.98 7.85 3.29
CA GLN A 54 -7.51 6.88 4.29
C GLN A 54 -6.51 7.52 5.26
N GLY A 55 -5.56 8.30 4.74
CA GLY A 55 -4.59 9.03 5.54
C GLY A 55 -5.23 10.06 6.48
N LEU A 56 -6.22 10.83 5.98
CA LEU A 56 -6.94 11.83 6.78
C LEU A 56 -7.84 11.22 7.86
N ASN A 57 -8.44 10.05 7.61
CA ASN A 57 -9.24 9.33 8.59
C ASN A 57 -8.40 8.69 9.71
N GLY A 58 -7.09 8.93 9.76
CA GLY A 58 -6.19 8.28 10.71
C GLY A 58 -6.05 6.77 10.47
N THR A 59 -6.70 6.24 9.43
CA THR A 59 -6.53 4.87 8.95
C THR A 59 -5.27 4.84 8.12
N ARG A 60 -4.12 5.06 8.78
CA ARG A 60 -2.85 4.72 8.17
C ARG A 60 -2.93 3.22 7.92
N ALA A 61 -3.08 2.81 6.66
CA ALA A 61 -2.99 1.41 6.31
C ALA A 61 -1.68 0.92 6.94
N GLN A 62 -1.76 0.01 7.91
CA GLN A 62 -0.57 -0.62 8.44
C GLN A 62 0.20 -1.11 7.23
N THR A 63 1.47 -0.71 7.13
CA THR A 63 2.30 -1.21 6.05
C THR A 63 2.28 -2.73 6.12
N ALA A 64 2.50 -3.41 4.98
CA ALA A 64 2.62 -4.86 4.99
C ALA A 64 3.60 -5.32 6.09
N ASP A 65 4.69 -4.57 6.28
CA ASP A 65 5.67 -4.77 7.34
C ASP A 65 5.08 -4.70 8.75
N GLN A 66 4.26 -3.69 9.07
CA GLN A 66 3.63 -3.56 10.40
C GLN A 66 2.66 -4.70 10.69
N ARG A 67 1.93 -5.19 9.68
CA ARG A 67 1.06 -6.36 9.82
C ARG A 67 1.88 -7.63 10.08
N LEU A 68 2.96 -7.80 9.31
CA LEU A 68 3.87 -8.93 9.45
C LEU A 68 4.57 -8.92 10.83
N GLU A 69 4.98 -7.76 11.33
CA GLU A 69 5.56 -7.63 12.67
C GLU A 69 4.56 -8.00 13.76
N ALA A 70 3.32 -7.54 13.65
CA ALA A 70 2.25 -7.89 14.60
C ALA A 70 1.96 -9.41 14.60
N GLU A 71 1.82 -10.00 13.41
CA GLU A 71 1.62 -11.44 13.24
C GLU A 71 2.80 -12.25 13.80
N ASN A 72 4.04 -11.82 13.50
CA ASN A 72 5.24 -12.47 14.00
C ASN A 72 5.31 -12.44 15.54
N GLY A 73 4.93 -11.31 16.14
CA GLY A 73 4.81 -11.18 17.60
C GLY A 73 3.80 -12.16 18.19
N GLN A 74 2.61 -12.30 17.58
CA GLN A 74 1.59 -13.26 18.02
C GLN A 74 2.07 -14.71 17.90
N LEU A 75 2.69 -15.07 16.77
CA LEU A 75 3.22 -16.41 16.55
C LEU A 75 4.33 -16.76 17.54
N LYS A 76 5.24 -15.83 17.84
CA LYS A 76 6.29 -16.03 18.85
C LYS A 76 5.71 -16.29 20.24
N LYS A 77 4.67 -15.55 20.62
CA LYS A 77 3.99 -15.74 21.92
C LYS A 77 3.38 -17.13 22.04
N LEU A 78 2.60 -17.54 21.04
CA LEU A 78 1.97 -18.87 21.01
C LEU A 78 3.02 -19.99 21.03
N LEU A 79 4.12 -19.83 20.28
CA LEU A 79 5.21 -20.79 20.29
C LEU A 79 5.85 -20.92 21.68
N GLY A 80 6.09 -19.80 22.36
CA GLY A 80 6.62 -19.78 23.72
C GLY A 80 5.70 -20.49 24.73
N GLU A 81 4.38 -20.23 24.65
CA GLU A 81 3.38 -20.90 25.49
C GLU A 81 3.39 -22.42 25.26
N LYS A 82 3.44 -22.86 24.00
CA LYS A 82 3.50 -24.30 23.66
C LYS A 82 4.82 -24.94 24.05
N ALA A 83 5.94 -24.23 23.93
CA ALA A 83 7.23 -24.72 24.39
C ALA A 83 7.21 -25.00 25.90
N LEU A 84 6.64 -24.09 26.69
CA LEU A 84 6.52 -24.24 28.13
C LEU A 84 5.59 -25.42 28.51
N GLU A 85 4.44 -25.56 27.86
CA GLU A 85 3.55 -26.73 28.05
C GLU A 85 4.31 -28.04 27.80
N MET A 86 5.07 -28.12 26.71
CA MET A 86 5.87 -29.31 26.40
C MET A 86 6.95 -29.59 27.45
N GLU A 87 7.63 -28.57 27.96
CA GLU A 87 8.62 -28.74 29.02
C GLU A 87 7.99 -29.27 30.32
N ILE A 88 6.83 -28.73 30.69
CA ILE A 88 6.08 -29.18 31.88
C ILE A 88 5.67 -30.64 31.72
N LEU A 89 5.05 -31.00 30.58
CA LEU A 89 4.64 -32.38 30.29
C LEU A 89 5.84 -33.34 30.32
N LYS A 90 6.97 -32.96 29.73
CA LYS A 90 8.21 -33.76 29.77
C LYS A 90 8.75 -33.96 31.19
N LYS A 91 8.61 -32.97 32.08
CA LYS A 91 9.01 -33.11 33.49
C LYS A 91 8.07 -34.05 34.25
N ILE A 92 6.76 -33.93 34.02
CA ILE A 92 5.75 -34.79 34.67
C ILE A 92 5.90 -36.25 34.21
N SER A 93 6.11 -36.50 32.92
CA SER A 93 6.26 -37.86 32.36
C SER A 93 7.59 -38.57 32.68
N ARG A 94 8.53 -37.89 33.34
CA ARG A 94 9.83 -38.46 33.77
C ARG A 94 9.82 -38.99 35.20
N PHE A 95 8.68 -38.90 35.88
CA PHE A 95 8.37 -39.62 37.13
C PHE A 95 7.40 -40.75 36.83
#